data_AF-A0A2T2V627-F1
#
_entry.id   AF-A0A2T2V627-F1
#
_cell.length_a   1.000
_cell.length_b   1.000
_cell.length_c   1.000
_cell.angle_alpha   90.00
_cell.angle_beta   90.00
_cell.angle_gamma   90.00
#
_symmetry.space_group_name_H-M   'P 1'
#
loop_
_entity.id
_entity.type
_entity.pdbx_description
1 polymer ?
#
loop_
_entity_poly.entity_id
_entity_poly.type
_entity_poly.pdbx_seq_one_letter_code
_entity_poly.pdbx_strand_id
1 'polypeptide(L)'
;MPVSLTQVTFTGMRRKVFLFLCFGCFGMTVEIFFTAISKFVNQVVNQHTLDLSLTGTSYLWMFLIYGSIAFLMPVAQSLLDRYPLVTRLIGYTILIFTVEYFTGLFLDLVTGSCPWAYNSQWDVHGYIRLDYAPFWLVFSYMIERLYELLARLALYV
;
A
#
# COMPACT_ATOMS: atom_id res chain seq x y z
N MET A 1 30.48 13.46 21.60
CA MET A 1 31.10 13.82 20.31
C MET A 1 30.00 14.26 19.35
N PRO A 2 30.14 15.35 18.58
CA PRO A 2 29.11 15.74 17.63
C PRO A 2 29.08 14.72 16.48
N VAL A 3 27.92 14.10 16.27
CA VAL A 3 27.72 13.19 15.14
C VAL A 3 27.82 14.02 13.86
N SER A 4 28.72 13.65 12.94
CA SER A 4 28.90 14.39 11.68
C SER A 4 27.64 14.27 10.82
N LEU A 5 27.27 15.35 10.13
CA LEU A 5 26.09 15.41 9.23
C LEU A 5 26.05 14.26 8.21
N THR A 6 27.22 13.81 7.76
CA THR A 6 27.40 12.66 6.85
C THR A 6 26.96 11.32 7.47
N GLN A 7 27.20 11.09 8.76
CA GLN A 7 26.76 9.89 9.49
C GLN A 7 25.23 9.89 9.70
N VAL A 8 24.63 11.06 9.92
CA VAL A 8 23.16 11.23 10.04
C VAL A 8 22.46 11.01 8.69
N THR A 9 23.05 11.43 7.57
CA THR A 9 22.46 11.19 6.24
C THR A 9 22.57 9.74 5.76
N PHE A 10 23.69 9.06 6.05
CA PHE A 10 23.94 7.69 5.57
C PHE A 10 23.08 6.65 6.31
N THR A 11 22.84 6.87 7.60
CA THR A 11 21.87 6.09 8.40
C THR A 11 20.44 6.33 7.91
N GLY A 12 20.10 7.56 7.52
CA GLY A 12 18.79 7.89 6.94
C GLY A 12 18.48 7.15 5.63
N MET A 13 19.46 7.02 4.72
CA MET A 13 19.26 6.32 3.44
C MET A 13 19.10 4.81 3.63
N ARG A 14 19.96 4.18 4.43
CA ARG A 14 19.87 2.75 4.74
C ARG A 14 18.54 2.39 5.39
N ARG A 15 18.06 3.22 6.32
CA ARG A 15 16.75 3.08 6.94
C ARG A 15 15.61 3.15 5.92
N LYS A 16 15.63 4.11 5.00
CA LYS A 16 14.58 4.24 3.96
C LYS A 16 14.55 3.04 3.01
N VAL A 17 15.72 2.54 2.61
CA VAL A 17 15.81 1.33 1.77
C VAL A 17 15.27 0.11 2.52
N PHE A 18 15.64 -0.07 3.78
CA PHE A 18 15.09 -1.14 4.62
C PHE A 18 13.56 -1.07 4.71
N LEU A 19 13.01 0.10 5.04
CA LEU A 19 11.56 0.31 5.11
C LEU A 19 10.89 0.05 3.75
N PHE A 20 11.50 0.50 2.65
CA PHE A 20 10.98 0.28 1.30
C PHE A 20 10.84 -1.21 1.00
N LEU A 21 11.87 -2.00 1.31
CA LEU A 21 11.83 -3.46 1.12
C LEU A 21 10.77 -4.11 2.01
N CYS A 22 10.70 -3.71 3.29
CA CYS A 22 9.69 -4.25 4.21
C CYS A 22 8.26 -3.96 3.75
N PHE A 23 7.95 -2.72 3.36
CA PHE A 23 6.62 -2.37 2.89
C PHE A 23 6.31 -2.98 1.53
N GLY A 24 7.28 -3.06 0.62
CA GLY A 24 7.13 -3.75 -0.66
C GLY A 24 6.73 -5.22 -0.46
N CYS A 25 7.46 -5.95 0.39
CA CYS A 25 7.15 -7.35 0.70
C CYS A 25 5.81 -7.51 1.43
N PHE A 26 5.55 -6.66 2.43
CA PHE A 26 4.31 -6.71 3.21
C PHE A 26 3.08 -6.44 2.35
N GLY A 27 3.09 -5.36 1.57
CA GLY A 27 1.99 -4.98 0.70
C GLY A 27 1.71 -6.04 -0.37
N MET A 28 2.77 -6.55 -1.04
CA MET A 28 2.63 -7.65 -2.00
C MET A 28 1.98 -8.89 -1.37
N THR A 29 2.40 -9.24 -0.15
CA THR A 29 1.80 -10.37 0.57
C THR A 29 0.31 -10.11 0.84
N VAL A 30 -0.04 -8.95 1.37
CA VAL A 30 -1.44 -8.57 1.63
C VAL A 30 -2.27 -8.64 0.35
N GLU A 31 -1.75 -8.14 -0.78
CA GLU A 31 -2.47 -8.16 -2.06
C GLU A 31 -2.67 -9.57 -2.61
N ILE A 32 -1.66 -10.45 -2.49
CA ILE A 32 -1.79 -11.86 -2.88
C ILE A 32 -2.89 -12.53 -2.06
N PHE A 33 -2.94 -12.31 -0.74
CA PHE A 33 -4.03 -12.82 0.10
C PHE A 33 -5.38 -12.21 -0.29
N PHE A 34 -5.43 -10.89 -0.50
CA PHE A 34 -6.66 -10.19 -0.86
C PHE A 34 -7.24 -10.69 -2.19
N THR A 35 -6.41 -10.87 -3.21
CA THR A 35 -6.86 -11.35 -4.52
C THR A 35 -7.25 -12.83 -4.49
N ALA A 36 -6.56 -13.67 -3.72
CA ALA A 36 -6.96 -15.06 -3.47
C ALA A 36 -8.34 -15.14 -2.83
N ILE A 37 -8.55 -14.38 -1.73
CA ILE A 37 -9.82 -14.35 -0.99
C ILE A 37 -10.93 -13.77 -1.87
N SER A 38 -10.66 -12.67 -2.58
CA SER A 38 -11.67 -12.01 -3.43
C SER A 38 -12.13 -12.91 -4.58
N LYS A 39 -11.20 -13.65 -5.22
CA LYS A 39 -11.55 -14.65 -6.24
C LYS A 39 -12.39 -15.77 -5.65
N PHE A 40 -11.99 -16.31 -4.50
CA PHE A 40 -12.74 -17.38 -3.83
C PHE A 40 -14.16 -16.94 -3.42
N VAL A 41 -14.30 -15.76 -2.83
CA VAL A 41 -15.62 -15.20 -2.47
C VAL A 41 -16.47 -15.00 -3.72
N ASN A 42 -15.90 -14.48 -4.81
CA ASN A 42 -16.64 -14.32 -6.06
C ASN A 42 -17.12 -15.67 -6.62
N GLN A 43 -16.28 -16.71 -6.56
CA GLN A 43 -16.64 -18.06 -6.97
C GLN A 43 -17.77 -18.64 -6.12
N VAL A 44 -17.73 -18.48 -4.80
CA VAL A 44 -18.78 -18.97 -3.89
C VAL A 44 -20.12 -18.26 -4.14
N VAL A 45 -20.10 -16.96 -4.43
CA VAL A 45 -21.32 -16.15 -4.55
C VAL A 45 -21.93 -16.20 -5.96
N ASN A 46 -21.10 -16.17 -7.01
CA ASN A 46 -21.57 -15.94 -8.38
C ASN A 46 -21.31 -17.10 -9.35
N GLN A 47 -20.51 -18.10 -8.94
CA GLN A 47 -20.16 -19.23 -9.78
C GLN A 47 -20.50 -20.55 -9.08
N HIS A 48 -20.44 -21.67 -9.81
CA HIS A 48 -20.68 -23.01 -9.25
C HIS A 48 -19.40 -23.87 -9.22
N THR A 49 -18.26 -23.32 -9.65
CA THR A 49 -16.96 -23.99 -9.65
C THR A 49 -16.04 -23.36 -8.61
N LEU A 50 -15.61 -24.16 -7.63
CA LEU A 50 -14.70 -23.72 -6.57
C LEU A 50 -13.26 -24.12 -6.91
N ASP A 51 -12.38 -23.14 -7.02
CA ASP A 51 -10.94 -23.38 -7.11
C ASP A 51 -10.32 -23.27 -5.72
N LEU A 52 -10.04 -24.43 -5.11
CA LEU A 52 -9.45 -24.52 -3.78
C LEU A 52 -7.92 -24.32 -3.77
N SER A 53 -7.30 -24.07 -4.93
CA SER A 53 -5.88 -23.67 -4.96
C SER A 53 -5.66 -22.29 -4.33
N LEU A 54 -6.72 -21.46 -4.22
CA LEU A 54 -6.70 -20.14 -3.60
C LEU A 54 -5.55 -19.26 -4.13
N THR A 55 -5.39 -19.24 -5.45
CA THR A 55 -4.29 -18.54 -6.11
C THR A 55 -4.48 -17.02 -6.12
N GLY A 56 -3.63 -16.35 -5.33
CA GLY A 56 -3.47 -14.90 -5.33
C GLY A 56 -2.49 -14.45 -6.41
N THR A 57 -2.71 -13.26 -6.95
CA THR A 57 -1.86 -12.67 -7.99
C THR A 57 -1.63 -11.20 -7.69
N SER A 58 -0.44 -10.70 -7.96
CA SER A 58 -0.08 -9.29 -7.85
C SER A 58 0.92 -8.95 -8.96
N TYR A 59 1.23 -7.66 -9.12
CA TYR A 59 2.08 -7.12 -10.17
C TYR A 59 3.38 -6.56 -9.57
N LEU A 60 4.49 -6.61 -10.32
CA LEU A 60 5.76 -6.05 -9.86
C LEU A 60 5.66 -4.54 -9.54
N TRP A 61 4.80 -3.81 -10.25
CA TRP A 61 4.51 -2.40 -9.97
C TRP A 61 3.99 -2.18 -8.54
N MET A 62 3.21 -3.11 -8.01
CA MET A 62 2.67 -3.02 -6.65
C MET A 62 3.77 -3.09 -5.60
N PHE A 63 4.83 -3.86 -5.82
CA PHE A 63 6.00 -3.83 -4.94
C PHE A 63 6.61 -2.43 -4.82
N LEU A 64 6.71 -1.70 -5.94
CA LEU A 64 7.22 -0.33 -5.95
C LEU A 64 6.27 0.65 -5.28
N ILE A 65 4.96 0.52 -5.51
CA ILE A 65 3.92 1.36 -4.90
C ILE A 65 3.89 1.15 -3.39
N TYR A 66 3.84 -0.10 -2.92
CA TYR A 66 3.87 -0.39 -1.50
C TYR A 66 5.21 0.01 -0.87
N GLY A 67 6.34 -0.24 -1.53
CA GLY A 67 7.64 0.23 -1.05
C GLY A 67 7.68 1.76 -0.86
N SER A 68 6.98 2.52 -1.72
CA SER A 68 6.94 3.98 -1.65
C SER A 68 6.34 4.52 -0.35
N ILE A 69 5.60 3.71 0.41
CA ILE A 69 5.10 4.02 1.76
C ILE A 69 6.24 4.49 2.67
N ALA A 70 7.45 3.94 2.51
CA ALA A 70 8.63 4.34 3.27
C ALA A 70 8.96 5.85 3.16
N PHE A 71 8.58 6.49 2.04
CA PHE A 71 8.77 7.91 1.79
C PHE A 71 7.53 8.73 2.09
N LEU A 72 6.33 8.20 1.81
CA LEU A 72 5.06 8.89 1.99
C LEU A 72 4.62 8.96 3.45
N MET A 73 4.87 7.90 4.23
CA MET A 73 4.40 7.80 5.61
C MET A 73 4.93 8.92 6.53
N PRO A 74 6.23 9.29 6.52
CA PRO A 74 6.71 10.43 7.31
C PRO A 74 5.97 11.74 6.99
N VAL A 75 5.66 11.98 5.71
CA VAL A 75 4.93 13.18 5.26
C VAL A 75 3.48 13.11 5.76
N ALA A 76 2.82 11.97 5.58
CA ALA A 76 1.45 11.76 6.01
C ALA A 76 1.30 11.91 7.53
N GLN A 77 2.20 11.31 8.32
CA GLN A 77 2.24 11.46 9.78
C GLN A 77 2.40 12.91 10.22
N SER A 78 3.30 13.67 9.58
CA SER A 78 3.50 15.09 9.92
C SER A 78 2.24 15.95 9.75
N LEU A 79 1.34 15.55 8.84
CA LEU A 79 0.09 16.25 8.57
C LEU A 79 -1.07 15.73 9.43
N LEU A 80 -1.09 14.42 9.73
CA LEU A 80 -2.27 13.74 10.25
C LEU A 80 -2.17 13.29 11.72
N ASP A 81 -0.98 13.24 12.33
CA ASP A 81 -0.79 12.70 13.69
C ASP A 81 -1.48 13.51 14.80
N ARG A 82 -1.82 14.77 14.53
CA ARG A 82 -2.60 15.60 15.46
C ARG A 82 -4.08 15.21 15.56
N TYR A 83 -4.58 14.40 14.62
CA TYR A 83 -5.98 14.00 14.57
C TYR A 83 -6.21 12.65 15.27
N PRO A 84 -7.44 12.38 15.76
CA PRO A 84 -7.75 11.07 16.33
C PRO A 84 -7.63 9.96 15.28
N LEU A 85 -7.44 8.73 15.77
CA LEU A 85 -7.13 7.56 14.94
C LEU A 85 -8.04 7.46 13.70
N VAL A 86 -9.36 7.48 13.87
CA VAL A 86 -10.32 7.30 12.76
C VAL A 86 -10.13 8.37 11.67
N THR A 87 -9.98 9.64 12.05
CA THR A 87 -9.79 10.75 11.11
C THR A 87 -8.46 10.60 10.36
N ARG A 88 -7.39 10.19 11.04
CA ARG A 88 -6.11 9.94 10.41
C ARG A 88 -6.16 8.76 9.44
N LEU A 89 -6.83 7.66 9.80
CA LEU A 89 -7.00 6.50 8.93
C LEU A 89 -7.78 6.85 7.66
N ILE A 90 -8.83 7.67 7.76
CA ILE A 90 -9.55 8.20 6.59
C ILE A 90 -8.58 9.01 5.70
N GLY A 91 -7.76 9.87 6.30
CA GLY A 91 -6.73 10.62 5.58
C GLY A 91 -5.72 9.72 4.84
N TYR A 92 -5.27 8.64 5.48
CA TYR A 92 -4.40 7.64 4.86
C TYR A 92 -5.10 6.89 3.72
N THR A 93 -6.37 6.51 3.89
CA THR A 93 -7.16 5.89 2.80
C THR A 93 -7.30 6.81 1.59
N ILE A 94 -7.55 8.10 1.80
CA ILE A 94 -7.61 9.09 0.72
C ILE A 94 -6.24 9.20 0.02
N LEU A 95 -5.15 9.22 0.78
CA LEU A 95 -3.80 9.25 0.21
C LEU A 95 -3.50 7.98 -0.61
N ILE A 96 -3.91 6.80 -0.13
CA ILE A 96 -3.78 5.54 -0.87
C ILE A 96 -4.53 5.61 -2.20
N PHE A 97 -5.80 6.01 -2.19
CA PHE A 97 -6.56 6.17 -3.43
C PHE A 97 -5.92 7.19 -4.38
N THR A 98 -5.37 8.27 -3.84
CA THR A 98 -4.67 9.29 -4.64
C THR A 98 -3.46 8.70 -5.34
N VAL A 99 -2.61 7.98 -4.60
CA VAL A 99 -1.40 7.32 -5.14
C VAL A 99 -1.78 6.23 -6.15
N GLU A 100 -2.76 5.39 -5.82
CA GLU A 100 -3.25 4.31 -6.69
C GLU A 100 -3.79 4.89 -8.01
N TYR A 101 -4.64 5.90 -7.95
CA TYR A 101 -5.21 6.57 -9.12
C TYR A 101 -4.14 7.16 -10.03
N PHE A 102 -3.24 7.98 -9.47
CA PHE A 102 -2.21 8.64 -10.28
C PHE A 102 -1.17 7.66 -10.81
N THR A 103 -0.88 6.58 -10.07
CA THR A 103 0.02 5.54 -10.59
C THR A 103 -0.64 4.73 -11.70
N GLY A 104 -1.92 4.38 -11.54
CA GLY A 104 -2.70 3.71 -12.59
C GLY A 104 -2.75 4.53 -13.88
N LEU A 105 -3.10 5.82 -13.75
CA LEU A 105 -3.09 6.77 -14.87
C LEU A 105 -1.70 6.89 -15.51
N PHE A 106 -0.64 7.02 -14.70
CA PHE A 106 0.72 7.11 -15.22
C PHE A 106 1.14 5.85 -16.01
N LEU A 107 0.84 4.67 -15.48
CA LEU A 107 1.16 3.40 -16.15
C LEU A 107 0.37 3.22 -17.45
N ASP A 108 -0.90 3.64 -17.45
CA ASP A 108 -1.74 3.64 -18.63
C ASP A 108 -1.17 4.55 -19.73
N LEU A 109 -0.74 5.77 -19.36
CA LEU A 109 -0.13 6.71 -20.30
C LEU A 109 1.22 6.24 -20.85
N VAL A 110 2.04 5.57 -20.05
CA VAL A 110 3.42 5.20 -20.45
C VAL A 110 3.51 3.83 -21.09
N THR A 111 2.72 2.87 -20.64
CA THR A 111 2.77 1.48 -21.12
C THR A 111 1.60 1.12 -22.04
N GLY A 112 0.57 1.97 -22.11
CA GLY A 112 -0.67 1.72 -22.84
C GLY A 112 -1.70 0.90 -22.07
N SER A 113 -1.44 0.53 -20.81
CA SER A 113 -2.40 -0.15 -19.94
C SER A 113 -2.10 0.01 -18.45
N CYS A 114 -3.14 0.18 -17.63
CA CYS A 114 -3.05 -0.01 -16.18
C CYS A 114 -3.09 -1.52 -15.84
N PRO A 115 -2.12 -2.08 -15.08
CA PRO A 115 -2.11 -3.50 -14.73
C PRO A 115 -3.33 -3.94 -13.92
N TRP A 116 -3.88 -3.04 -13.10
CA TRP A 116 -5.16 -3.22 -12.44
C TRP A 116 -6.19 -2.30 -13.11
N ALA A 117 -6.76 -2.77 -14.22
CA ALA A 117 -7.88 -2.08 -14.85
C ALA A 117 -9.18 -2.61 -14.24
N TYR A 118 -9.83 -1.79 -13.41
CA TYR A 118 -11.11 -2.12 -12.82
C TYR A 118 -12.26 -1.87 -13.79
N ASN A 119 -13.30 -2.70 -13.67
CA ASN A 119 -14.59 -2.53 -14.36
C ASN A 119 -15.70 -2.81 -13.34
N SER A 120 -16.18 -1.76 -12.71
CA SER A 120 -17.16 -1.78 -11.61
C SER A 120 -17.96 -0.48 -11.60
N GLN A 121 -19.23 -0.53 -11.21
CA GLN A 121 -20.03 0.70 -11.01
C GLN A 121 -19.42 1.71 -10.00
N TRP A 122 -18.48 1.24 -9.17
CA TRP A 122 -17.78 2.03 -8.16
C TRP A 122 -16.36 2.44 -8.57
N ASP A 123 -15.94 2.13 -9.80
CA ASP A 123 -14.63 2.52 -10.29
C ASP A 123 -14.60 4.00 -10.73
N VAL A 124 -13.41 4.60 -10.63
CA VAL A 124 -13.14 5.93 -11.17
C VAL A 124 -12.10 5.78 -12.28
N HIS A 125 -12.56 5.91 -13.53
CA HIS A 125 -11.77 5.75 -14.76
C HIS A 125 -11.02 4.41 -14.84
N GLY A 126 -11.49 3.37 -14.13
CA GLY A 126 -10.83 2.08 -14.06
C GLY A 126 -9.57 2.01 -13.21
N TYR A 127 -9.10 3.10 -12.58
CA TYR A 127 -7.83 3.11 -11.83
C TYR A 127 -7.97 2.86 -10.32
N ILE A 128 -9.12 3.19 -9.74
CA ILE A 128 -9.44 2.93 -8.33
C ILE A 128 -10.87 2.45 -8.18
N ARG A 129 -11.16 1.78 -7.07
CA ARG A 129 -12.51 1.30 -6.70
C ARG A 129 -12.95 1.87 -5.37
N LEU A 130 -13.96 2.72 -5.37
CA LEU A 130 -14.42 3.40 -4.15
C LEU A 130 -15.02 2.42 -3.13
N ASP A 131 -15.59 1.30 -3.60
CA ASP A 131 -16.08 0.23 -2.73
C ASP A 131 -14.95 -0.53 -1.99
N TYR A 132 -13.68 -0.29 -2.32
CA TYR A 132 -12.53 -0.82 -1.57
C TYR A 132 -12.13 0.03 -0.36
N ALA A 133 -12.79 1.17 -0.13
CA ALA A 133 -12.48 2.06 0.99
C ALA A 133 -12.40 1.34 2.36
N PRO A 134 -13.28 0.38 2.72
CA PRO A 134 -13.16 -0.35 3.98
C PRO A 134 -11.88 -1.18 4.07
N PHE A 135 -11.46 -1.83 2.98
CA PHE A 135 -10.22 -2.61 2.93
C PHE A 135 -9.01 -1.71 3.06
N TRP A 136 -9.02 -0.56 2.36
CA TRP A 136 -7.95 0.42 2.48
C TRP A 136 -7.87 1.07 3.87
N LEU A 137 -8.99 1.21 4.58
CA LEU A 137 -8.99 1.70 5.96
C LEU A 137 -8.34 0.70 6.91
N VAL A 138 -8.63 -0.60 6.76
CA VAL A 138 -7.96 -1.67 7.50
C VAL A 138 -6.46 -1.71 7.16
N PHE A 139 -6.12 -1.65 5.87
CA PHE A 139 -4.73 -1.62 5.42
C PHE A 139 -3.97 -0.40 5.95
N SER A 140 -4.61 0.78 5.96
CA SER A 140 -4.04 2.01 6.54
C SER A 140 -3.68 1.82 8.01
N TYR A 141 -4.55 1.17 8.79
CA TYR A 141 -4.26 0.84 10.18
C TYR A 141 -3.06 -0.10 10.30
N MET A 142 -3.02 -1.18 9.49
CA MET A 142 -1.91 -2.14 9.49
C MET A 142 -0.58 -1.46 9.16
N ILE A 143 -0.57 -0.60 8.14
CA ILE A 143 0.62 0.14 7.70
C ILE A 143 1.08 1.14 8.77
N GLU A 144 0.16 1.84 9.43
CA GLU A 144 0.50 2.76 10.54
C GLU A 144 1.18 2.00 11.68
N ARG A 145 0.59 0.88 12.14
CA ARG A 145 1.16 0.05 13.22
C ARG A 145 2.51 -0.55 12.81
N LEU A 146 2.63 -1.04 11.57
CA LEU A 146 3.86 -1.61 11.03
C LEU A 146 4.96 -0.56 10.92
N TYR A 147 4.63 0.65 10.47
CA TYR A 147 5.59 1.75 10.39
C TYR A 147 6.14 2.12 11.76
N GLU A 148 5.27 2.27 12.76
CA GLU A 148 5.69 2.56 14.15
C GLU A 148 6.63 1.46 14.70
N LEU A 149 6.33 0.19 14.42
CA LEU A 149 7.17 -0.94 14.82
C LEU A 149 8.55 -0.92 14.13
N LEU A 150 8.56 -0.84 12.80
CA LEU A 150 9.79 -0.85 12.01
C LEU A 150 10.65 0.38 12.28
N ALA A 151 10.04 1.55 12.51
CA ALA A 151 10.74 2.76 12.88
C ALA A 151 11.49 2.63 14.21
N ARG A 152 10.94 1.88 15.18
CA ARG A 152 11.62 1.58 16.45
C ARG A 152 12.77 0.58 16.24
N LEU A 153 12.54 -0.47 15.46
CA LEU A 153 13.57 -1.49 15.18
C LEU A 153 14.75 -0.92 14.40
N ALA A 154 14.51 -0.01 13.47
CA ALA A 154 15.55 0.64 12.67
C ALA A 154 16.44 1.61 13.47
N LEU A 155 16.17 1.85 14.76
CA LEU A 155 17.10 2.56 15.64
C LEU A 155 18.25 1.66 16.13
N TYR A 156 18.09 0.34 16.01
CA TYR A 156 19.04 -0.67 16.50
C TYR A 156 19.84 -1.36 15.38
N VAL A 157 19.63 -0.96 14.13
CA VAL A 157 20.28 -1.48 12.91
C VAL A 157 21.09 -0.36 12.25
#